data_AF-A0AAF1A7M6-F1
#
_entry.id   AF-A0AAF1A7M6-F1
#
_cell.length_a   1.000
_cell.length_b   1.000
_cell.length_c   1.000
_cell.angle_alpha   90.00
_cell.angle_beta   90.00
_cell.angle_gamma   90.00
#
_symmetry.space_group_name_H-M   'P 1'
#
loop_
_entity.id
_entity.type
_entity.pdbx_description
1 polymer ?
#
loop_
_entity_poly.entity_id
_entity_poly.type
_entity_poly.pdbx_seq_one_letter_code
_entity_poly.pdbx_strand_id
1 'polypeptide(L)'
;MDWFTQVEALRRGGMPLADAVYSKERLVRAEAARHPDLTPRQERVLSRDPEPLVRALIAMRPGLDPDLADALSYDSDAHVLRAVAARLDLTDGQRARLARSEDAVVQSLIGRADAAAWLDGLPFEPEPAEGRKGLFR
;
A
#
# COMPACT_ATOMS: atom_id res chain seq x y z
N MET A 1 19.73 14.62 -13.43
CA MET A 1 19.92 14.01 -12.10
C MET A 1 19.33 12.62 -12.13
N ASP A 2 20.07 11.62 -11.68
CA ASP A 2 19.53 10.27 -11.48
C ASP A 2 18.52 10.26 -10.32
N TRP A 3 17.84 9.13 -10.11
CA TRP A 3 16.79 9.01 -9.11
C TRP A 3 17.31 9.17 -7.68
N PHE A 4 18.53 8.72 -7.37
CA PHE A 4 19.07 8.78 -6.02
C PHE A 4 19.48 10.21 -5.66
N THR A 5 20.08 10.94 -6.60
CA THR A 5 20.32 12.38 -6.44
C THR A 5 19.03 13.16 -6.17
N GLN A 6 17.92 12.80 -6.82
CA GLN A 6 16.61 13.43 -6.56
C GLN A 6 16.06 13.10 -5.16
N VAL A 7 16.18 11.86 -4.70
CA VAL A 7 15.81 11.44 -3.34
C VAL A 7 16.61 12.23 -2.30
N GLU A 8 17.93 12.32 -2.49
CA GLU A 8 18.80 13.10 -1.59
C GLU A 8 18.47 14.59 -1.61
N ALA A 9 18.12 15.15 -2.78
CA ALA A 9 17.67 16.53 -2.89
C ALA A 9 16.37 16.77 -2.11
N LEU A 10 15.38 15.87 -2.22
CA LEU A 10 14.13 15.97 -1.46
C LEU A 10 14.39 15.94 0.05
N ARG A 11 15.19 14.97 0.53
CA ARG A 11 15.54 14.84 1.96
C ARG A 11 16.23 16.06 2.55
N ARG A 12 17.03 16.75 1.73
CA ARG A 12 17.77 17.95 2.13
C ARG A 12 16.97 19.25 1.91
N GLY A 13 15.71 19.16 1.46
CA GLY A 13 14.87 20.32 1.12
C GLY A 13 15.28 21.05 -0.17
N GLY A 14 16.17 20.47 -0.97
CA GLY A 14 16.62 20.99 -2.27
C GLY A 14 15.71 20.64 -3.44
N MET A 15 14.68 19.81 -3.23
CA MET A 15 13.63 19.51 -4.20
C MET A 15 12.26 19.79 -3.56
N PRO A 16 11.35 20.52 -4.24
CA PRO A 16 9.98 20.69 -3.76
C PRO A 16 9.24 19.35 -3.66
N LEU A 17 8.53 19.13 -2.55
CA LEU A 17 7.70 17.92 -2.37
C LEU A 17 6.68 17.74 -3.50
N ALA A 18 6.11 18.84 -4.00
CA ALA A 18 5.18 18.81 -5.14
C ALA A 18 5.82 18.17 -6.38
N ASP A 19 7.08 18.47 -6.68
CA ASP A 19 7.78 17.90 -7.83
C ASP A 19 8.06 16.41 -7.61
N ALA A 20 8.41 16.03 -6.37
CA ALA A 20 8.67 14.64 -6.02
C ALA A 20 7.43 13.76 -6.14
N VAL A 21 6.24 14.26 -5.75
CA VAL A 21 4.96 13.54 -5.85
C VAL A 21 4.63 13.15 -7.29
N TYR A 22 4.98 14.00 -8.27
CA TYR A 22 4.71 13.75 -9.69
C TYR A 22 5.95 13.32 -10.48
N SER A 23 7.03 12.94 -9.79
CA SER A 23 8.26 12.51 -10.47
C SER A 23 8.00 11.28 -11.33
N LYS A 24 8.66 11.21 -12.49
CA LYS A 24 8.66 10.00 -13.32
C LYS A 24 9.35 8.81 -12.63
N GLU A 25 10.24 9.10 -11.68
CA GLU A 25 11.02 8.09 -10.98
C GLU A 25 10.22 7.53 -9.79
N ARG A 26 9.85 6.25 -9.85
CA ARG A 26 9.06 5.58 -8.81
C ARG A 26 9.66 5.69 -7.41
N LEU A 27 11.00 5.67 -7.29
CA LEU A 27 11.69 5.77 -6.01
C LEU A 27 11.66 7.18 -5.42
N VAL A 28 11.58 8.22 -6.27
CA VAL A 28 11.37 9.60 -5.82
C VAL A 28 9.95 9.77 -5.30
N ARG A 29 8.94 9.19 -5.97
CA ARG A 29 7.56 9.17 -5.48
C ARG A 29 7.41 8.35 -4.18
N ALA A 30 8.16 7.25 -4.05
CA ALA A 30 8.20 6.47 -2.82
C ALA A 30 8.79 7.26 -1.64
N GLU A 31 9.85 8.04 -1.88
CA GLU A 31 10.37 8.96 -0.85
C GLU A 31 9.34 10.05 -0.51
N ALA A 32 8.65 10.61 -1.51
CA ALA A 32 7.59 11.59 -1.28
C ALA A 32 6.44 11.01 -0.43
N ALA A 33 6.04 9.74 -0.64
CA ALA A 33 5.01 9.05 0.15
C ALA A 33 5.33 9.00 1.66
N ARG A 34 6.62 8.97 2.01
CA ARG A 34 7.13 8.95 3.39
C ARG A 34 7.21 10.34 4.01
N HIS A 35 7.09 11.40 3.21
CA HIS A 35 7.26 12.76 3.69
C HIS A 35 6.13 13.15 4.66
N PRO A 36 6.42 13.73 5.84
CA PRO A 36 5.38 14.07 6.82
C PRO A 36 4.38 15.09 6.26
N ASP A 37 4.87 16.08 5.50
CA ASP A 37 4.08 17.24 5.05
C ASP A 37 3.25 17.00 3.77
N LEU A 38 2.89 15.75 3.46
CA LEU A 38 1.95 15.51 2.37
C LEU A 38 0.60 16.14 2.69
N THR A 39 0.08 16.90 1.74
CA THR A 39 -1.31 17.37 1.80
C THR A 39 -2.28 16.20 1.53
N PRO A 40 -3.54 16.28 2.01
CA PRO A 40 -4.55 15.26 1.70
C PRO A 40 -4.74 15.00 0.20
N ARG A 41 -4.55 16.04 -0.63
CA ARG A 41 -4.60 15.90 -2.09
C ARG A 41 -3.45 15.05 -2.61
N GLN A 42 -2.23 15.22 -2.09
CA GLN A 42 -1.06 14.43 -2.50
C GLN A 42 -1.15 12.99 -1.99
N GLU A 43 -1.66 12.76 -0.77
CA GLU A 43 -1.94 11.40 -0.28
C GLU A 43 -2.92 10.67 -1.20
N ARG A 44 -3.99 11.36 -1.63
CA ARG A 44 -4.96 10.81 -2.59
C ARG A 44 -4.35 10.52 -3.97
N VAL A 45 -3.36 11.29 -4.41
CA VAL A 45 -2.63 11.01 -5.65
C VAL A 45 -1.77 9.76 -5.49
N LEU A 46 -0.95 9.70 -4.44
CA LEU A 46 0.00 8.60 -4.20
C LEU A 46 -0.68 7.29 -3.79
N SER A 47 -1.87 7.34 -3.16
CA SER A 47 -2.68 6.13 -2.90
C SER A 47 -3.17 5.43 -4.17
N ARG A 48 -3.10 6.11 -5.32
CA ARG A 48 -3.45 5.56 -6.65
C ARG A 48 -2.23 5.42 -7.56
N ASP A 49 -1.02 5.50 -6.99
CA ASP A 49 0.21 5.38 -7.77
C ASP A 49 0.26 4.02 -8.47
N PRO A 50 0.72 3.94 -9.74
CA PRO A 50 0.90 2.65 -10.41
C PRO A 50 1.87 1.72 -9.68
N GLU A 51 2.84 2.26 -8.93
CA GLU A 51 3.82 1.48 -8.19
C GLU A 51 3.26 1.00 -6.83
N PRO A 52 3.17 -0.33 -6.57
CA PRO A 52 2.66 -0.85 -5.31
C PRO A 52 3.46 -0.40 -4.08
N LEU A 53 4.79 -0.24 -4.20
CA LEU A 53 5.62 0.28 -3.12
C LEU A 53 5.14 1.67 -2.65
N VAL A 54 4.75 2.56 -3.57
CA VAL A 54 4.26 3.90 -3.24
C VAL A 54 2.92 3.80 -2.51
N ARG A 55 2.00 2.98 -3.01
CA ARG A 55 0.68 2.76 -2.37
C ARG A 55 0.82 2.14 -0.98
N ALA A 56 1.71 1.18 -0.80
CA ALA A 56 2.00 0.56 0.50
C ALA A 56 2.54 1.58 1.51
N LEU A 57 3.45 2.46 1.08
CA LEU A 57 3.96 3.53 1.94
C LEU A 57 2.87 4.53 2.37
N ILE A 58 1.89 4.80 1.50
CA ILE A 58 0.70 5.59 1.88
C ILE A 58 -0.18 4.82 2.87
N ALA A 59 -0.44 3.54 2.65
CA ALA A 59 -1.24 2.70 3.56
C ALA A 59 -0.68 2.66 5.00
N MET A 60 0.65 2.70 5.14
CA MET A 60 1.35 2.72 6.43
C MET A 60 1.28 4.06 7.17
N ARG A 61 0.77 5.14 6.55
CA ARG A 61 0.77 6.46 7.17
C ARG A 61 -0.13 6.49 8.41
N PRO A 62 0.38 6.96 9.56
CA PRO A 62 -0.45 7.24 10.73
C PRO A 62 -1.51 8.29 10.38
N GLY A 63 -2.75 8.07 10.82
CA GLY A 63 -3.84 9.00 10.56
C GLY A 63 -4.25 9.13 9.08
N LEU A 64 -3.88 8.16 8.23
CA LEU A 64 -4.40 8.08 6.87
C LEU A 64 -5.92 8.18 6.89
N ASP A 65 -6.46 8.99 5.98
CA ASP A 65 -7.90 9.15 5.76
C ASP A 65 -8.60 7.77 5.64
N PRO A 66 -9.68 7.51 6.42
CA PRO A 66 -10.37 6.22 6.41
C PRO A 66 -10.91 5.79 5.03
N ASP A 67 -11.30 6.74 4.16
CA ASP A 67 -11.78 6.42 2.81
C ASP A 67 -10.62 5.95 1.93
N LEU A 68 -9.42 6.51 2.13
CA LEU A 68 -8.21 6.02 1.45
C LEU A 68 -7.81 4.64 1.96
N ALA A 69 -7.89 4.40 3.28
CA ALA A 69 -7.64 3.08 3.85
C ALA A 69 -8.65 2.03 3.36
N ASP A 70 -9.94 2.39 3.24
CA ASP A 70 -10.95 1.50 2.65
C ASP A 70 -10.64 1.22 1.18
N ALA A 71 -10.31 2.24 0.38
CA ALA A 71 -9.93 2.04 -1.02
C ALA A 71 -8.71 1.11 -1.18
N LEU A 72 -7.65 1.31 -0.38
CA LEU A 72 -6.44 0.49 -0.41
C LEU A 72 -6.66 -0.94 0.11
N SER A 73 -7.72 -1.19 0.90
CA SER A 73 -8.07 -2.56 1.32
C SER A 73 -8.63 -3.41 0.17
N TYR A 74 -8.92 -2.82 -1.00
CA TYR A 74 -9.24 -3.52 -2.24
C TYR A 74 -8.04 -3.71 -3.17
N ASP A 75 -6.83 -3.31 -2.77
CA ASP A 75 -5.66 -3.43 -3.62
C ASP A 75 -5.38 -4.89 -3.97
N SER A 76 -4.89 -5.13 -5.19
CA SER A 76 -4.52 -6.47 -5.64
C SER A 76 -3.12 -6.88 -5.20
N ASP A 77 -2.29 -5.93 -4.79
CA ASP A 77 -0.90 -6.19 -4.41
C ASP A 77 -0.80 -6.59 -2.94
N ALA A 78 -0.16 -7.74 -2.69
CA ALA A 78 -0.01 -8.31 -1.36
C ALA A 78 0.76 -7.37 -0.40
N HIS A 79 1.75 -6.61 -0.89
CA HIS A 79 2.49 -5.67 -0.02
C HIS A 79 1.61 -4.50 0.42
N VAL A 80 0.72 -4.03 -0.45
CA VAL A 80 -0.26 -3.00 -0.08
C VAL A 80 -1.25 -3.56 0.94
N LEU A 81 -1.79 -4.77 0.72
CA LEU A 81 -2.70 -5.41 1.67
C LEU A 81 -2.04 -5.68 3.02
N ARG A 82 -0.76 -6.10 3.06
CA ARG A 82 0.02 -6.24 4.30
C ARG A 82 0.15 -4.91 5.03
N ALA A 83 0.43 -3.82 4.30
CA ALA A 83 0.53 -2.48 4.89
C ALA A 83 -0.82 -2.00 5.48
N VAL A 84 -1.94 -2.27 4.81
CA VAL A 84 -3.28 -1.99 5.35
C VAL A 84 -3.55 -2.88 6.57
N ALA A 85 -3.26 -4.18 6.49
CA ALA A 85 -3.49 -5.13 7.57
C ALA A 85 -2.70 -4.81 8.85
N ALA A 86 -1.54 -4.18 8.73
CA ALA A 86 -0.71 -3.76 9.85
C ALA A 86 -1.27 -2.53 10.62
N ARG A 87 -2.35 -1.92 10.12
CA ARG A 87 -2.97 -0.78 10.78
C ARG A 87 -3.74 -1.21 12.04
N LEU A 88 -3.64 -0.40 13.09
CA LEU A 88 -4.32 -0.65 14.37
C LEU A 88 -5.79 -0.20 14.36
N ASP A 89 -6.19 0.63 13.39
CA ASP A 89 -7.49 1.30 13.30
C ASP A 89 -8.42 0.69 12.24
N LEU A 90 -8.21 -0.57 11.88
CA LEU A 90 -9.05 -1.27 10.90
C LEU A 90 -10.49 -1.42 11.36
N THR A 91 -11.42 -0.99 10.50
CA THR A 91 -12.86 -1.25 10.62
C THR A 91 -13.19 -2.72 10.35
N ASP A 92 -14.36 -3.17 10.81
CA ASP A 92 -14.85 -4.53 10.52
C ASP A 92 -15.00 -4.79 9.02
N GLY A 93 -15.43 -3.78 8.25
CA GLY A 93 -15.54 -3.87 6.80
C GLY A 93 -14.18 -4.11 6.12
N GLN A 94 -13.15 -3.39 6.56
CA GLN A 94 -11.78 -3.58 6.07
C GLN A 94 -11.23 -4.96 6.49
N ARG A 95 -11.44 -5.39 7.75
CA ARG A 95 -11.05 -6.73 8.22
C ARG A 95 -11.71 -7.84 7.42
N ALA A 96 -13.02 -7.73 7.17
CA ALA A 96 -13.77 -8.70 6.38
C ALA A 96 -13.28 -8.78 4.92
N ARG A 97 -12.79 -7.67 4.37
CA ARG A 97 -12.18 -7.64 3.04
C ARG A 97 -10.80 -8.29 3.02
N LEU A 98 -9.92 -7.91 3.95
CA LEU A 98 -8.58 -8.49 4.10
C LEU A 98 -8.63 -9.99 4.40
N ALA A 99 -9.68 -10.48 5.06
CA ALA A 99 -9.89 -11.91 5.30
C ALA A 99 -10.01 -12.75 4.02
N ARG A 100 -10.22 -12.13 2.85
CA ARG A 100 -10.19 -12.78 1.53
C ARG A 100 -8.78 -12.91 0.94
N SER A 101 -7.78 -12.29 1.55
CA SER A 101 -6.40 -12.38 1.09
C SER A 101 -5.87 -13.80 1.28
N GLU A 102 -5.20 -14.33 0.26
CA GLU A 102 -4.49 -15.62 0.31
C GLU A 102 -3.06 -15.46 0.85
N ASP A 103 -2.75 -14.30 1.44
CA ASP A 103 -1.47 -13.96 2.04
C ASP A 103 -1.48 -14.26 3.55
N ALA A 104 -0.59 -15.16 3.99
CA ALA A 104 -0.50 -15.58 5.39
C ALA A 104 -0.16 -14.42 6.35
N VAL A 105 0.66 -13.46 5.91
CA VAL A 105 1.01 -12.28 6.71
C VAL A 105 -0.22 -11.41 6.92
N VAL A 106 -1.04 -11.19 5.88
CA VAL A 106 -2.32 -10.48 6.01
C VAL A 106 -3.23 -11.18 7.01
N GLN A 107 -3.41 -12.50 6.90
CA GLN A 107 -4.27 -13.27 7.81
C GLN A 107 -3.78 -13.17 9.26
N SER A 108 -2.47 -13.26 9.49
CA SER A 108 -1.86 -13.11 10.81
C SER A 108 -2.13 -11.72 11.39
N LEU A 109 -1.89 -10.66 10.61
CA LEU A 109 -2.06 -9.27 11.05
C LEU A 109 -3.52 -8.91 11.39
N ILE A 110 -4.51 -9.53 10.73
CA ILE A 110 -5.92 -9.34 11.07
C ILE A 110 -6.43 -10.28 12.17
N GLY A 111 -5.55 -11.07 12.78
CA GLY A 111 -5.86 -11.93 13.94
C GLY A 111 -6.39 -13.32 13.58
N ARG A 112 -6.19 -13.80 12.35
CA ARG A 112 -6.64 -15.11 11.87
C ARG A 112 -5.47 -16.11 11.84
N ALA A 113 -4.96 -16.42 13.03
CA ALA A 113 -3.78 -17.26 13.21
C ALA A 113 -3.90 -18.66 12.56
N ASP A 114 -5.05 -19.31 12.69
CA ASP A 114 -5.26 -20.65 12.09
C ASP A 114 -5.21 -20.62 10.56
N ALA A 115 -5.77 -19.59 9.94
CA ALA A 115 -5.74 -19.41 8.49
C ALA A 115 -4.32 -19.09 8.01
N ALA A 116 -3.59 -18.25 8.74
CA ALA A 116 -2.19 -17.96 8.46
C ALA A 116 -1.32 -19.22 8.54
N ALA A 117 -1.44 -19.99 9.63
CA ALA A 117 -0.69 -21.24 9.82
C ALA A 117 -1.00 -22.28 8.74
N TRP A 118 -2.26 -22.35 8.27
CA TRP A 118 -2.62 -23.24 7.17
C TRP A 118 -1.97 -22.79 5.85
N LEU A 119 -1.98 -21.49 5.53
CA LEU A 119 -1.34 -20.95 4.32
C LEU A 119 0.19 -21.15 4.34
N ASP A 120 0.84 -20.87 5.47
CA ASP A 120 2.29 -21.08 5.66
C ASP A 120 2.68 -22.57 5.58
N GLY A 121 1.75 -23.48 5.87
CA GLY A 121 1.95 -24.92 5.78
C GLY A 121 1.83 -25.49 4.36
N LEU A 122 1.44 -24.68 3.37
CA LEU A 122 1.34 -25.14 1.98
C LEU A 122 2.74 -25.39 1.39
N PRO A 123 2.91 -26.47 0.60
CA PRO A 123 4.20 -26.76 -0.03
C PRO A 123 4.54 -25.77 -1.17
N PHE A 124 3.59 -24.94 -1.59
CA PHE A 124 3.72 -23.89 -2.59
C PHE A 124 2.76 -22.75 -2.25
N GLU A 125 3.14 -21.52 -2.62
CA GLU A 125 2.25 -20.36 -2.48
C GLU A 125 1.00 -20.56 -3.37
N PRO A 126 -0.22 -20.26 -2.87
CA PRO A 126 -1.41 -20.32 -3.69
C PRO A 126 -1.28 -19.31 -4.83
N GLU A 127 -1.59 -19.77 -6.05
CA GLU A 127 -1.71 -18.87 -7.19
C GLU A 127 -2.75 -17.80 -6.85
N PRO A 128 -2.44 -16.50 -7.03
CA PRO A 128 -3.40 -15.45 -6.75
C PRO A 128 -4.67 -15.74 -7.52
N ALA A 129 -5.82 -15.73 -6.85
CA ALA A 129 -7.11 -15.87 -7.51
C ALA A 129 -7.13 -14.99 -8.79
N GLU A 130 -7.17 -15.62 -9.98
CA GLU A 130 -7.14 -14.89 -11.23
C GLU A 130 -8.23 -13.83 -11.19
N GLY A 131 -7.82 -12.56 -11.22
CA GLY A 131 -8.75 -11.46 -11.24
C GLY A 131 -9.75 -11.72 -12.35
N ARG A 132 -11.05 -11.57 -12.06
CA ARG A 132 -12.12 -11.50 -13.07
C ARG A 132 -11.71 -10.46 -14.12
N LYS A 133 -10.94 -10.87 -15.14
CA LYS A 133 -10.56 -10.03 -16.26
C LYS A 133 -11.84 -9.83 -17.08
N GLY A 134 -12.47 -8.67 -16.88
CA GLY A 134 -13.52 -8.15 -17.75
C GLY A 134 -14.87 -8.85 -17.63
N LEU A 135 -15.72 -8.35 -16.73
CA LEU A 135 -17.17 -8.53 -16.83
C LEU A 135 -17.90 -7.23 -16.47
N PHE A 136 -17.45 -6.12 -17.07
CA PHE A 136 -18.27 -4.93 -17.25
C PHE A 136 -17.97 -4.39 -18.66
N ARG A 137 -18.92 -4.60 -19.57
CA ARG A 137 -19.11 -3.79 -20.78
C ARG A 137 -19.93 -2.56 -20.41
#